data_AF-A0A2S5G8W3-F1
#
_entry.id   AF-A0A2S5G8W3-F1
#
_cell.length_a   1.000
_cell.length_b   1.000
_cell.length_c   1.000
_cell.angle_alpha   90.00
_cell.angle_beta   90.00
_cell.angle_gamma   90.00
#
_symmetry.space_group_name_H-M   'P 1'
#
loop_
_entity.id
_entity.type
_entity.pdbx_description
1 polymer ?
#
loop_
_entity_poly.entity_id
_entity_poly.type
_entity_poly.pdbx_seq_one_letter_code
_entity_poly.pdbx_strand_id
1 'polypeptide(L)' 'MNSVLATILVEAKKRNKWVSAADLKKYGLNKMDLHQLEDEGLLLIFNHFDGHKALKLTLKGYRVFMQENMRGE' A
#
# COMPACT_ATOMS: atom_id res chain seq x y z
N MET A 1 11.53 -1.69 4.17
CA MET A 1 10.36 -1.18 3.40
C MET A 1 10.62 0.27 3.01
N ASN A 2 10.14 0.78 1.87
CA ASN A 2 10.31 2.21 1.55
C ASN A 2 9.44 3.07 2.49
N SER A 3 10.05 3.91 3.33
CA SER A 3 9.38 4.70 4.37
C SER A 3 8.33 5.66 3.80
N VAL A 4 8.61 6.27 2.65
CA VAL A 4 7.67 7.17 1.97
C VAL A 4 6.44 6.42 1.48
N LEU A 5 6.64 5.24 0.87
CA LEU A 5 5.55 4.40 0.39
C LEU A 5 4.64 3.94 1.55
N ALA A 6 5.26 3.52 2.66
CA ALA A 6 4.51 3.12 3.85
C ALA A 6 3.70 4.28 4.42
N THR A 7 4.30 5.47 4.51
CA THR A 7 3.62 6.69 4.97
C THR A 7 2.41 7.01 4.09
N ILE A 8 2.54 6.98 2.76
CA ILE A 8 1.42 7.27 1.85
C ILE A 8 0.27 6.28 2.05
N LEU A 9 0.57 4.98 2.14
CA LEU A 9 -0.45 3.94 2.32
C LEU A 9 -1.15 4.05 3.69
N VAL A 10 -0.39 4.33 4.75
CA VAL A 10 -0.89 4.57 6.11
C VAL A 10 -1.81 5.79 6.15
N GLU A 11 -1.38 6.92 5.58
CA GLU A 11 -2.17 8.16 5.55
C GLU A 11 -3.44 8.02 4.69
N ALA A 12 -3.35 7.32 3.56
CA ALA A 12 -4.51 7.01 2.74
C ALA A 12 -5.53 6.16 3.51
N LYS A 13 -5.06 5.16 4.28
CA LYS A 13 -5.94 4.33 5.12
C LYS A 13 -6.62 5.13 6.22
N LYS A 14 -5.92 6.03 6.92
CA LYS A 14 -6.51 6.93 7.93
C LYS A 14 -7.67 7.75 7.35
N ARG A 15 -7.56 8.15 6.08
CA ARG A 15 -8.58 8.89 5.33
C ARG A 15 -9.58 7.99 4.60
N ASN A 16 -9.49 6.68 4.79
CA ASN A 16 -10.30 5.65 4.11
C ASN A 16 -10.25 5.69 2.57
N LYS A 17 -9.14 6.17 1.98
CA LYS A 17 -8.96 6.33 0.53
C LYS A 17 -8.25 5.14 -0.12
N TRP A 18 -8.47 5.00 -1.42
CA TRP A 18 -7.68 4.16 -2.30
C TRP A 18 -6.54 4.99 -2.91
N VAL A 19 -5.43 4.37 -3.25
CA VAL A 19 -4.27 5.02 -3.87
C VAL A 19 -3.96 4.35 -5.20
N SER A 20 -3.72 5.14 -6.24
CA SER A 20 -3.30 4.61 -7.53
C SER A 20 -1.95 3.91 -7.43
N ALA A 21 -1.87 2.67 -7.92
CA ALA A 21 -0.61 1.95 -8.01
C ALA A 21 0.40 2.68 -8.94
N ALA A 22 -0.10 3.39 -9.95
CA ALA A 22 0.74 4.18 -10.85
C ALA A 22 1.45 5.32 -10.10
N ASP A 23 0.74 6.03 -9.22
CA ASP A 23 1.30 7.10 -8.39
C ASP A 23 2.34 6.57 -7.39
N LEU A 24 2.23 5.31 -7.00
CA LEU A 24 3.12 4.66 -6.05
C LEU A 24 4.38 4.07 -6.70
N LYS A 25 4.41 3.88 -8.03
CA LYS A 25 5.61 3.38 -8.74
C LYS A 25 6.84 4.26 -8.49
N LYS A 26 6.66 5.59 -8.46
CA LYS A 26 7.75 6.56 -8.17
C LYS A 26 8.31 6.44 -6.74
N TYR A 27 7.57 5.79 -5.84
CA TYR A 27 7.99 5.51 -4.47
C TYR A 27 8.43 4.05 -4.28
N GLY A 28 8.77 3.33 -5.36
CA GLY A 28 9.35 2.00 -5.27
C GLY A 28 8.35 0.86 -5.09
N LEU A 29 7.06 1.08 -5.37
CA LEU A 29 6.04 0.01 -5.34
C LEU A 29 6.40 -1.17 -6.25
N ASN A 30 7.11 -0.92 -7.35
CA ASN A 30 7.60 -1.94 -8.28
C ASN A 30 8.61 -2.92 -7.65
N LYS A 31 9.16 -2.60 -6.48
CA LYS A 31 10.04 -3.51 -5.71
C LYS A 31 9.27 -4.39 -4.73
N MET A 32 7.94 -4.25 -4.65
CA MET A 32 7.08 -5.05 -3.79
C MET A 32 6.27 -6.04 -4.63
N ASP A 33 6.08 -7.24 -4.08
CA ASP A 33 5.13 -8.19 -4.62
C ASP A 33 3.72 -7.87 -4.10
N LEU A 34 2.90 -7.22 -4.92
CA LEU A 34 1.54 -6.82 -4.54
C LEU A 34 0.62 -8.02 -4.35
N HIS A 35 0.82 -9.09 -5.13
CA HIS A 35 0.00 -10.28 -5.03
C HIS A 35 0.28 -11.02 -3.73
N GLN A 36 1.56 -11.13 -3.34
CA GLN A 36 1.93 -11.64 -2.02
C GLN A 36 1.29 -10.84 -0.88
N LEU A 37 1.34 -9.49 -0.94
CA LEU A 37 0.73 -8.64 0.10
C LEU A 37 -0.80 -8.77 0.16
N GLU A 38 -1.44 -9.05 -0.97
CA GLU A 38 -2.87 -9.33 -1.05
C GLU A 38 -3.21 -10.71 -0.47
N ASP A 39 -2.45 -11.75 -0.82
CA ASP A 39 -2.60 -13.11 -0.28
C ASP A 39 -2.38 -13.16 1.23
N GLU A 40 -1.44 -12.37 1.76
CA GLU A 40 -1.23 -12.21 3.20
C GLU A 40 -2.32 -11.39 3.90
N GLY A 41 -3.28 -10.83 3.14
CA GLY A 41 -4.38 -10.01 3.62
C GLY A 41 -3.94 -8.65 4.15
N LEU A 42 -2.80 -8.12 3.70
CA LEU A 42 -2.28 -6.80 4.07
C LEU A 42 -2.81 -5.71 3.15
N LEU A 43 -3.07 -6.05 1.89
CA LEU A 43 -3.49 -5.13 0.85
C LEU A 43 -4.76 -5.63 0.16
N LEU A 44 -5.58 -4.70 -0.31
CA LEU A 44 -6.64 -4.96 -1.28
C LEU A 44 -6.22 -4.34 -2.61
N ILE A 45 -6.33 -5.10 -3.70
CA ILE A 45 -6.10 -4.63 -5.06
C ILE A 45 -7.43 -4.49 -5.78
N PHE A 46 -7.75 -3.28 -6.20
CA PHE A 46 -8.86 -3.03 -7.12
C PHE A 46 -8.31 -2.85 -8.53
N ASN A 47 -8.76 -3.69 -9.46
CA ASN A 47 -8.44 -3.56 -10.88
C ASN A 47 -9.54 -2.76 -11.57
N HIS A 48 -9.20 -1.59 -12.08
CA HIS A 48 -10.09 -0.78 -12.90
C HIS A 48 -10.13 -1.33 -14.33
N PHE A 49 -11.22 -1.08 -15.05
CA PHE A 49 -11.51 -1.68 -16.36
C PHE A 49 -10.53 -1.24 -17.47
N ASP A 50 -9.85 -0.12 -17.27
CA ASP A 50 -8.81 0.44 -18.15
C ASP A 50 -7.39 -0.09 -17.83
N GLY A 51 -7.28 -1.07 -16.93
CA GLY A 51 -6.00 -1.66 -16.53
C GLY A 51 -5.25 -0.90 -15.44
N HIS A 52 -5.80 0.20 -14.91
CA HIS A 52 -5.24 0.86 -13.74
C HIS A 52 -5.55 0.08 -12.46
N LYS A 53 -4.56 -0.04 -11.57
CA LYS A 53 -4.73 -0.67 -10.26
C LYS A 53 -4.82 0.38 -9.17
N ALA A 54 -5.73 0.19 -8.22
CA ALA A 54 -5.82 0.98 -7.00
C ALA A 54 -5.60 0.07 -5.79
N LEU A 55 -4.88 0.57 -4.79
CA LEU A 55 -4.45 -0.17 -3.62
C LEU A 55 -5.06 0.44 -2.37
N LYS A 56 -5.41 -0.41 -1.40
CA LYS A 56 -5.87 0.03 -0.09
C LYS A 56 -5.43 -0.95 0.98
N LEU A 57 -4.91 -0.43 2.09
CA LEU A 57 -4.55 -1.29 3.22
C LEU A 57 -5.79 -1.88 3.89
N THR A 58 -5.69 -3.15 4.26
CA THR A 58 -6.59 -3.77 5.24
C THR A 58 -6.28 -3.22 6.64
N LEU A 59 -7.09 -3.58 7.65
CA LEU A 59 -6.76 -3.23 9.03
C LEU A 59 -5.47 -3.95 9.49
N LYS A 60 -5.25 -5.18 9.02
CA LYS A 60 -4.02 -5.95 9.28
C LYS A 60 -2.81 -5.27 8.65
N GLY A 61 -2.91 -4.93 7.36
CA GLY A 61 -1.87 -4.19 6.64
C GLY A 61 -1.54 -2.86 7.28
N TYR A 62 -2.55 -2.10 7.71
CA TYR A 62 -2.33 -0.84 8.43
C TYR A 62 -1.45 -1.01 9.67
N ARG A 63 -1.70 -2.03 10.49
CA ARG A 63 -0.90 -2.29 11.70
C ARG A 63 0.55 -2.63 11.36
N VAL A 64 0.76 -3.49 10.37
CA VAL A 64 2.09 -3.89 9.90
C VAL A 64 2.85 -2.69 9.33
N PHE A 65 2.25 -1.97 8.39
CA PHE A 65 2.88 -0.82 7.74
C PHE A 65 3.13 0.33 8.72
N MET A 66 2.28 0.52 9.73
CA MET A 66 2.47 1.54 10.75
C MET A 66 3.62 1.20 11.72
N GLN A 67 3.74 -0.06 12.16
CA GLN A 67 4.87 -0.52 12.96
C GLN A 67 6.20 -0.41 12.20
N GLU A 68 6.22 -0.82 10.94
CA GLU A 68 7.42 -0.73 10.11
C GLU A 68 7.79 0.73 9.77
N ASN A 69 6.81 1.64 9.70
CA ASN A 69 7.08 3.08 9.56
C ASN A 69 7.77 3.66 10.79
N MET A 70 7.39 3.22 11.99
CA MET A 70 7.99 3.67 13.27
C MET A 70 9.37 3.07 13.57
N ARG A 71 9.77 1.99 12.88
CA ARG A 71 11.09 1.35 13.05
C ARG A 71 12.18 1.93 12.14
N GLY A 72 11.79 2.77 11.19
CA GLY A 72 12.68 3.39 10.20
C GLY A 72 13.13 4.82 10.52
N GLU A 73 12.80 5.31 11.72
CA GLU A 73 13.24 6.61 12.27
C GLU A 73 14.41 6.44 13.25
#